data_AF-A0A535P938-F1
#
_entry.id   AF-A0A535P938-F1
#
_cell.length_a   1.000
_cell.length_b   1.000
_cell.length_c   1.000
_cell.angle_alpha   90.00
_cell.angle_beta   90.00
_cell.angle_gamma   90.00
#
_symmetry.space_group_name_H-M   'P 1'
#
loop_
_entity.id
_entity.type
_entity.pdbx_description
1 polymer ?
#
loop_
_entity_poly.entity_id
_entity_poly.type
_entity_poly.pdbx_seq_one_letter_code
_entity_poly.pdbx_strand_id
1 'polypeptide(L)' 'MRGLRPEVLSRSGHHDVVGRLGIGEIVAEWVQHDRNHVRQLLAIGQALAWPTMGNARRFSDLDA' A
#
# COMPACT_ATOMS: atom_id res chain seq x y z
N MET A 1 9.11 9.86 -11.51
CA MET A 1 8.84 11.27 -11.12
C MET A 1 9.77 12.32 -11.73
N ARG A 2 11.06 12.04 -12.03
CA ARG A 2 12.02 13.08 -12.49
C ARG A 2 11.63 13.83 -13.78
N GLY A 3 10.72 13.29 -14.60
CA GLY A 3 10.21 13.94 -15.82
C GLY A 3 8.98 14.84 -15.62
N LEU A 4 8.36 14.83 -14.43
CA LEU A 4 7.22 15.70 -14.12
C LEU A 4 7.73 16.92 -13.36
N ARG A 5 7.59 18.11 -13.95
CA ARG A 5 7.92 19.37 -13.30
C ARG A 5 6.88 19.69 -12.20
N PRO A 6 7.21 20.50 -11.19
CA PRO A 6 6.29 20.85 -10.10
C PRO A 6 4.93 21.40 -10.59
N GLU A 7 4.93 22.18 -11.68
CA GLU A 7 3.70 22.77 -12.24
C GLU A 7 2.79 21.70 -12.87
N VAL A 8 3.35 20.56 -13.27
CA VAL A 8 2.56 19.43 -13.77
C VAL A 8 1.89 18.70 -12.60
N LEU A 9 2.58 18.58 -11.46
CA LEU A 9 2.02 17.92 -10.27
C LEU A 9 0.81 18.67 -9.70
N SER A 10 0.71 19.98 -9.89
CA SER A 10 -0.43 20.80 -9.46
C SER A 10 -1.63 20.75 -10.41
N ARG A 11 -1.49 20.18 -11.61
CA ARG A 11 -2.61 19.98 -12.53
C ARG A 11 -3.61 18.99 -11.92
N SER A 12 -4.88 19.22 -12.18
CA SER A 12 -5.98 18.39 -11.71
C SER A 12 -6.99 18.07 -12.80
N GLY A 13 -7.66 16.93 -12.67
CA GLY A 13 -8.87 16.56 -13.41
C GLY A 13 -10.06 16.42 -12.46
N HIS A 14 -11.20 16.00 -13.02
CA HIS A 14 -12.38 15.59 -12.25
C HIS A 14 -12.59 14.10 -12.42
N HIS A 15 -12.65 13.36 -11.31
CA HIS A 15 -12.99 11.95 -11.26
C HIS A 15 -14.43 11.80 -10.76
N ASP A 16 -15.24 11.02 -11.47
CA ASP A 16 -16.69 10.93 -11.23
C ASP A 16 -17.08 10.59 -9.79
N VAL A 17 -16.22 9.84 -9.09
CA VAL A 17 -16.46 9.41 -7.70
C VAL A 17 -15.79 10.31 -6.65
N VAL A 18 -14.57 10.82 -6.91
CA VAL A 18 -13.75 11.49 -5.87
C VAL A 18 -13.62 12.99 -6.10
N GLY A 19 -14.27 13.51 -7.15
CA GLY A 19 -14.26 14.93 -7.48
C GLY A 19 -12.93 15.38 -8.06
N ARG A 20 -12.49 16.59 -7.68
CA ARG A 20 -11.24 17.17 -8.18
C ARG A 20 -10.05 16.34 -7.67
N LEU A 21 -9.23 15.84 -8.59
CA LEU A 21 -8.09 14.98 -8.30
C LEU A 21 -6.83 15.50 -9.01
N GLY A 22 -5.77 15.75 -8.25
CA GLY A 22 -4.48 16.24 -8.71
C GLY A 22 -3.55 15.12 -9.17
N ILE A 23 -2.64 15.43 -10.11
CA ILE A 23 -1.61 14.49 -10.55
C ILE A 23 -0.69 14.11 -9.38
N GLY A 24 -0.28 15.08 -8.55
CA GLY A 24 0.54 14.80 -7.36
C GLY A 24 -0.14 13.86 -6.37
N GLU A 25 -1.44 13.98 -6.19
CA GLU A 25 -2.24 13.12 -5.31
C GLU A 25 -2.30 11.69 -5.85
N ILE A 26 -2.50 11.50 -7.15
CA ILE A 26 -2.47 10.18 -7.80
C ILE A 26 -1.10 9.51 -7.64
N VAL A 27 0.00 10.24 -7.84
CA VAL A 27 1.32 9.58 -7.69
C VAL A 27 1.61 9.23 -6.22
N ALA A 28 1.16 10.05 -5.27
CA ALA A 28 1.27 9.72 -3.85
C ALA A 28 0.42 8.49 -3.49
N GLU A 29 -0.80 8.40 -4.02
CA GLU A 29 -1.66 7.22 -3.89
C GLU A 29 -0.98 5.98 -4.45
N TRP A 30 -0.36 6.06 -5.63
CA TRP A 30 0.31 4.92 -6.24
C TRP A 30 1.47 4.38 -5.38
N VAL A 31 2.21 5.28 -4.74
CA VAL A 31 3.26 4.90 -3.79
C VAL A 31 2.69 4.16 -2.57
N GLN A 32 1.49 4.54 -2.12
CA GLN A 32 0.78 3.84 -1.04
C GLN A 32 0.20 2.50 -1.54
N HIS A 33 -0.33 2.46 -2.75
CA HIS A 33 -0.87 1.27 -3.41
C HIS A 33 0.18 0.15 -3.51
N ASP A 34 1.39 0.47 -3.98
CA ASP A 34 2.48 -0.50 -4.08
C ASP A 34 2.87 -1.06 -2.71
N ARG A 35 2.92 -0.20 -1.68
CA ARG A 35 3.18 -0.65 -0.31
C ARG A 35 2.09 -1.56 0.23
N ASN A 36 0.83 -1.29 -0.13
CA ASN A 36 -0.27 -2.15 0.26
C ASN A 36 -0.16 -3.55 -0.39
N HIS A 37 0.29 -3.63 -1.64
CA HIS A 37 0.59 -4.91 -2.28
C HIS A 37 1.74 -5.66 -1.60
N VAL A 38 2.83 -4.98 -1.25
CA VAL A 38 3.92 -5.60 -0.46
C VAL A 38 3.39 -6.13 0.86
N ARG A 39 2.56 -5.36 1.57
CA ARG A 39 1.91 -5.80 2.82
C ARG A 39 1.05 -7.06 2.62
N GLN A 40 0.29 -7.14 1.53
CA GLN A 40 -0.49 -8.33 1.19
C GLN A 40 0.40 -9.56 0.95
N LEU A 41 1.49 -9.41 0.19
CA LEU A 41 2.43 -10.50 -0.08
C LEU A 41 3.10 -11.00 1.21
N LEU A 42 3.49 -10.10 2.11
CA LEU A 42 4.04 -10.47 3.41
C LEU A 42 3.02 -11.22 4.26
N ALA A 43 1.76 -10.77 4.28
CA ALA A 43 0.69 -11.47 4.99
C ALA A 43 0.43 -12.88 4.43
N ILE A 44 0.47 -13.04 3.11
CA ILE A 44 0.38 -14.36 2.47
C ILE A 44 1.55 -15.25 2.90
N GLY A 45 2.78 -14.73 2.88
CA GLY A 45 3.95 -15.47 3.34
C GLY A 45 3.82 -15.94 4.79
N GLN A 46 3.35 -15.07 5.69
CA GLN A 46 3.07 -15.42 7.08
C GLN A 46 1.99 -16.51 7.19
N ALA A 47 0.89 -16.37 6.45
CA ALA A 47 -0.20 -17.33 6.45
C ALA A 47 0.24 -18.72 5.94
N LEU A 48 1.13 -18.78 4.95
CA LEU A 48 1.69 -20.03 4.43
C LEU A 48 2.65 -20.71 5.42
N ALA A 49 3.41 -19.94 6.20
CA ALA A 49 4.28 -20.48 7.24
C ALA A 49 3.52 -20.95 8.49
N TRP A 50 2.36 -20.34 8.78
CA TRP A 50 1.60 -20.58 10.01
C TRP A 50 1.36 -22.07 10.35
N PRO A 51 0.94 -22.94 9.41
CA PRO A 51 0.71 -24.36 9.72
C PRO A 51 1.98 -25.08 10.22
N THR A 52 3.17 -24.71 9.74
CA THR A 52 4.43 -25.40 10.06
C THR A 52 5.08 -24.93 11.37
N MET A 53 4.64 -23.80 11.93
CA MET A 53 5.26 -23.20 13.12
C MET A 53 5.08 -24.02 14.42
N GLY A 54 4.12 -24.94 14.49
CA GLY A 54 3.87 -25.74 15.71
C GLY A 54 3.71 -24.89 16.97
N ASN A 55 4.43 -25.23 18.05
CA ASN A 55 4.40 -24.50 19.32
C ASN A 55 4.98 -23.08 19.24
N ALA A 56 5.77 -22.75 18.22
CA ALA A 56 6.35 -21.42 18.05
C ALA A 56 5.28 -20.35 17.74
N ARG A 57 4.06 -20.74 17.35
CA ARG A 57 2.94 -19.79 17.18
C ARG A 57 2.64 -18.98 18.44
N ARG A 58 2.95 -19.52 19.63
CA ARG A 58 2.76 -18.83 20.92
C ARG A 58 3.55 -17.53 21.05
N PHE A 59 4.61 -17.33 20.26
CA PHE A 59 5.32 -16.04 20.23
C PHE A 59 4.49 -14.92 19.56
N SER A 60 3.44 -15.26 18.81
CA SER A 60 2.52 -14.31 18.17
C SER A 60 1.30 -13.98 19.03
N ASP A 61 1.11 -14.67 20.16
CA ASP A 61 0.00 -14.48 21.09
C ASP A 61 0.36 -13.48 22.21
N LEU A 62 1.33 -12.58 22.01
CA LEU A 62 1.90 -11.72 23.06
C LEU A 62 0.96 -10.66 23.67
N ASP A 63 -0.34 -10.72 23.35
CA ASP A 63 -1.41 -9.93 23.96
C ASP A 63 -2.60 -10.78 24.47
N ALA A 64 -2.44 -12.10 24.67
CA ALA A 64 -3.47 -13.01 25.20
C ALA A 64 -3.42 -13.20 26.72
#